data_AF-A0A366WJZ4-F1
#
_entry.id   AF-A0A366WJZ4-F1
#
_cell.length_a   1.000
_cell.length_b   1.000
_cell.length_c   1.000
_cell.angle_alpha   90.00
_cell.angle_beta   90.00
_cell.angle_gamma   90.00
#
_symmetry.space_group_name_H-M   'P 1'
#
loop_
_entity.id
_entity.type
_entity.pdbx_description
1 polymer ?
#
loop_
_entity_poly.entity_id
_entity_poly.type
_entity_poly.pdbx_seq_one_letter_code
_entity_poly.pdbx_strand_id
1 'polypeptide(L)'
;MVKAKKTSEFLKEGELADDEMSPKNIAFCRPLVDDMRKRRQFLTQHFEYRRQAEDILATDKMLSASQLRQARMFGTCAGFAAIELCGSPLRVTNALQLRHRGPTSNLVLPRGKASHFLVKLDAKEMKVKDRKKVPQIKIRKNALEGAQTLEWYRKTIRPLFPYGNEEWCPVENPQPLANVRFGRVQDRSRSAESIYFFIAPQSGAHLSKSLFYEWISEASAAIGMPMTAHNFRHGLASILLKRSLANLEKVAKFLGNTPAVVQRNYAWINVEAVIEETQDEIMDEALG
;
A
#
# COMPACT_ATOMS: atom_id res chain seq x y z
N MET A 1 -28.71 11.58 -2.75
CA MET A 1 -27.82 10.70 -3.56
C MET A 1 -27.75 9.28 -2.97
N VAL A 2 -28.89 8.59 -2.84
CA VAL A 2 -29.02 7.30 -2.11
C VAL A 2 -29.14 6.09 -3.06
N LYS A 3 -29.24 6.28 -4.37
CA LYS A 3 -29.72 5.25 -5.31
C LYS A 3 -28.67 4.45 -6.10
N ALA A 4 -27.37 4.71 -5.96
CA ALA A 4 -26.31 3.89 -6.60
C ALA A 4 -25.65 2.87 -5.64
N LYS A 5 -26.07 2.83 -4.36
CA LYS A 5 -25.43 2.04 -3.30
C LYS A 5 -25.95 0.59 -3.15
N LYS A 6 -27.01 0.19 -3.86
CA LYS A 6 -27.76 -1.05 -3.55
C LYS A 6 -27.46 -2.28 -4.44
N THR A 7 -26.63 -2.14 -5.47
CA THR A 7 -26.53 -3.15 -6.54
C THR A 7 -25.22 -3.93 -6.62
N SER A 8 -24.29 -3.75 -5.67
CA SER A 8 -23.05 -4.52 -5.65
C SER A 8 -23.11 -5.54 -4.50
N GLU A 9 -23.21 -6.84 -4.83
CA GLU A 9 -23.06 -7.94 -3.86
C GLU A 9 -21.75 -7.84 -3.08
N PHE A 10 -20.69 -7.35 -3.74
CA PHE A 10 -19.37 -7.09 -3.16
C PHE A 10 -19.39 -6.11 -1.98
N LEU A 11 -20.31 -5.14 -1.96
CA LEU A 11 -20.45 -4.18 -0.86
C LEU A 11 -21.34 -4.69 0.28
N LYS A 12 -22.28 -5.61 -0.02
CA LYS A 12 -23.16 -6.23 0.99
C LYS A 12 -22.44 -7.33 1.78
N GLU A 13 -21.52 -8.07 1.17
CA GLU A 13 -20.68 -9.06 1.86
C GLU A 13 -19.71 -8.42 2.86
N GLY A 14 -19.31 -7.15 2.65
CA GLY A 14 -18.45 -6.41 3.57
C GLY A 14 -19.12 -6.00 4.88
N GLU A 15 -20.45 -5.99 4.94
CA GLU A 15 -21.24 -5.71 6.15
C GLU A 15 -21.66 -6.98 6.91
N LEU A 16 -21.68 -8.15 6.26
CA LEU A 16 -22.04 -9.44 6.88
C LEU A 16 -20.84 -10.22 7.45
N ALA A 17 -19.61 -9.76 7.19
CA ALA A 17 -18.37 -10.35 7.71
C ALA A 17 -17.97 -9.81 9.10
N ASP A 18 -18.96 -9.52 9.96
CA ASP A 18 -18.73 -8.84 11.24
C ASP A 18 -18.25 -9.78 12.38
N ASP A 19 -18.26 -11.11 12.19
CA ASP A 19 -17.80 -12.06 13.22
C ASP A 19 -16.60 -12.95 12.84
N GLU A 20 -16.32 -13.23 11.55
CA GLU A 20 -15.20 -14.08 11.11
C GLU A 20 -14.62 -13.66 9.75
N MET A 21 -13.37 -14.09 9.48
CA MET A 21 -12.72 -13.88 8.18
C MET A 21 -13.53 -14.52 7.04
N SER A 22 -13.90 -13.73 6.03
CA SER A 22 -14.67 -14.24 4.88
C SER A 22 -13.94 -15.36 4.11
N PRO A 23 -14.68 -16.29 3.47
CA PRO A 23 -14.08 -17.38 2.68
C PRO A 23 -13.08 -16.91 1.62
N LYS A 24 -13.34 -15.75 1.00
CA LYS A 24 -12.43 -15.12 0.02
C LYS A 24 -11.09 -14.72 0.65
N ASN A 25 -11.12 -14.18 1.86
CA ASN A 25 -9.91 -13.81 2.59
C ASN A 25 -9.14 -15.04 3.08
N ILE A 26 -9.85 -16.10 3.49
CA ILE A 26 -9.22 -17.39 3.84
C ILE A 26 -8.51 -17.98 2.61
N ALA A 27 -9.19 -18.04 1.47
CA ALA A 27 -8.62 -18.54 0.22
C ALA A 27 -7.38 -17.74 -0.23
N PHE A 28 -7.35 -16.43 0.05
CA PHE A 28 -6.16 -15.60 -0.18
C PHE A 28 -5.03 -15.90 0.82
N CYS A 29 -5.32 -16.02 2.11
CA CYS A 29 -4.30 -16.15 3.17
C CYS A 29 -3.68 -17.55 3.24
N ARG A 30 -4.46 -18.61 3.02
CA ARG A 30 -4.00 -20.01 3.09
C ARG A 30 -2.71 -20.25 2.31
N PRO A 31 -2.62 -19.95 0.99
CA PRO A 31 -1.38 -20.16 0.25
C PRO A 31 -0.21 -19.29 0.73
N LEU A 32 -0.45 -18.13 1.35
CA LEU A 32 0.65 -17.32 1.93
C LEU A 32 1.25 -17.95 3.18
N VAL A 33 0.43 -18.69 3.91
CA VAL A 33 0.82 -19.43 5.10
C VAL A 33 1.52 -20.72 4.67
N ASP A 34 1.01 -21.45 3.68
CA ASP A 34 1.49 -22.80 3.38
C ASP A 34 2.55 -22.88 2.25
N ASP A 35 2.59 -21.92 1.32
CA ASP A 35 3.54 -21.89 0.20
C ASP A 35 4.55 -20.73 0.33
N MET A 36 5.83 -21.08 0.53
CA MET A 36 6.92 -20.12 0.65
C MET A 36 7.13 -19.25 -0.61
N ARG A 37 6.82 -19.75 -1.81
CA ARG A 37 6.91 -18.98 -3.06
C ARG A 37 5.83 -17.91 -3.09
N LYS A 38 4.58 -18.28 -2.76
CA LYS A 38 3.46 -17.33 -2.65
C LYS A 38 3.69 -16.30 -1.55
N ARG A 39 4.20 -16.73 -0.40
CA ARG A 39 4.60 -15.83 0.69
C ARG A 39 5.65 -14.82 0.24
N ARG A 40 6.72 -15.29 -0.41
CA ARG A 40 7.78 -14.42 -0.92
C ARG A 40 7.20 -13.41 -1.91
N GLN A 41 6.43 -13.87 -2.88
CA GLN A 41 5.78 -13.03 -3.89
C GLN A 41 4.92 -11.93 -3.24
N PHE A 42 4.14 -12.25 -2.21
CA PHE A 42 3.32 -11.28 -1.48
C PHE A 42 4.17 -10.23 -0.76
N LEU A 43 5.22 -10.66 -0.05
CA LEU A 43 6.12 -9.79 0.72
C LEU A 43 7.05 -8.93 -0.16
N THR A 44 7.19 -9.28 -1.44
CA THR A 44 8.03 -8.57 -2.41
C THR A 44 7.24 -7.93 -3.55
N GLN A 45 5.90 -7.89 -3.49
CA GLN A 45 5.07 -7.43 -4.62
C GLN A 45 5.34 -5.99 -5.07
N HIS A 46 5.81 -5.11 -4.17
CA HIS A 46 6.20 -3.75 -4.54
C HIS A 46 7.38 -3.73 -5.52
N PHE A 47 8.27 -4.71 -5.47
CA PHE A 47 9.32 -4.88 -6.48
C PHE A 47 8.75 -5.31 -7.82
N GLU A 48 7.82 -6.26 -7.83
CA GLU A 48 7.21 -6.74 -9.07
C GLU A 48 6.43 -5.62 -9.77
N TYR A 49 5.65 -4.83 -9.01
CA TYR A 49 4.98 -3.65 -9.56
C TYR A 49 5.98 -2.60 -10.06
N ARG A 50 7.05 -2.35 -9.31
CA ARG A 50 8.10 -1.42 -9.73
C ARG A 50 8.76 -1.88 -11.03
N ARG A 51 9.11 -3.17 -11.15
CA ARG A 51 9.71 -3.74 -12.36
C ARG A 51 8.80 -3.54 -13.56
N GLN A 52 7.51 -3.85 -13.45
CA GLN A 52 6.57 -3.64 -14.57
C GLN A 52 6.47 -2.17 -14.99
N ALA A 53 6.49 -1.24 -14.04
CA ALA A 53 6.53 0.18 -14.38
C ALA A 53 7.86 0.56 -15.06
N GLU A 54 9.00 0.07 -14.57
CA GLU A 54 10.32 0.30 -15.18
C GLU A 54 10.39 -0.27 -16.60
N ASP A 55 9.87 -1.47 -16.85
CA ASP A 55 9.80 -2.09 -18.17
C ASP A 55 8.99 -1.24 -19.16
N ILE A 56 7.87 -0.65 -18.72
CA ILE A 56 7.06 0.26 -19.55
C ILE A 56 7.83 1.55 -19.86
N LEU A 57 8.61 2.04 -18.89
CA LEU A 57 9.40 3.27 -19.02
C LEU A 57 10.72 3.06 -19.79
N ALA A 58 11.16 1.80 -19.98
CA ALA A 58 12.37 1.42 -20.69
C ALA A 58 12.20 1.54 -22.21
N THR A 59 11.89 2.75 -22.68
CA THR A 59 11.71 3.07 -24.10
C THR A 59 12.21 4.47 -24.40
N ASP A 60 12.82 4.64 -25.58
CA ASP A 60 13.20 5.96 -26.11
C ASP A 60 12.06 6.68 -26.83
N LYS A 61 10.96 5.98 -27.08
CA LYS A 61 9.77 6.53 -27.73
C LYS A 61 8.89 7.25 -26.71
N MET A 62 8.10 8.21 -27.19
CA MET A 62 7.03 8.80 -26.38
C MET A 62 6.03 7.72 -25.96
N LEU A 63 5.64 7.71 -24.69
CA LEU A 63 4.65 6.78 -24.18
C LEU A 63 3.27 7.11 -24.76
N SER A 64 2.56 6.08 -25.20
CA SER A 64 1.12 6.19 -25.48
C SER A 64 0.33 6.49 -24.21
N ALA A 65 -0.91 6.96 -24.35
CA ALA A 65 -1.80 7.20 -23.21
C ALA A 65 -2.03 5.93 -22.36
N SER A 66 -2.09 4.75 -23.01
CA SER A 66 -2.23 3.46 -22.32
C SER A 66 -0.98 3.13 -21.49
N GLN A 67 0.21 3.24 -22.10
CA GLN A 67 1.47 3.00 -21.39
C GLN A 67 1.67 3.97 -20.22
N LEU A 68 1.31 5.24 -20.40
CA LEU A 68 1.37 6.23 -19.33
C LEU A 68 0.40 5.88 -18.18
N ARG A 69 -0.82 5.40 -18.48
CA ARG A 69 -1.75 4.90 -17.46
C ARG A 69 -1.14 3.71 -16.71
N GLN A 70 -0.58 2.74 -17.42
CA GLN A 70 0.00 1.54 -16.81
C GLN A 70 1.22 1.86 -15.95
N ALA A 71 2.13 2.72 -16.41
CA ALA A 71 3.29 3.16 -15.63
C ALA A 71 2.87 3.86 -14.33
N ARG A 72 1.88 4.77 -14.41
CA ARG A 72 1.28 5.43 -13.23
C ARG A 72 0.64 4.40 -12.30
N MET A 73 -0.14 3.47 -12.82
CA MET A 73 -0.81 2.41 -12.07
C MET A 73 0.20 1.54 -11.30
N PHE A 74 1.11 0.88 -12.02
CA PHE A 74 2.10 0.00 -11.42
C PHE A 74 3.00 0.76 -10.44
N GLY A 75 3.45 1.96 -10.80
CA GLY A 75 4.27 2.77 -9.93
C GLY A 75 3.56 3.22 -8.65
N THR A 76 2.29 3.62 -8.73
CA THR A 76 1.46 3.93 -7.56
C THR A 76 1.23 2.70 -6.69
N CYS A 77 0.90 1.55 -7.28
CA CYS A 77 0.73 0.29 -6.54
C CYS A 77 2.03 -0.17 -5.87
N ALA A 78 3.19 0.02 -6.51
CA ALA A 78 4.50 -0.22 -5.92
C ALA A 78 4.74 0.66 -4.68
N GLY A 79 4.49 1.97 -4.80
CA GLY A 79 4.61 2.90 -3.68
C GLY A 79 3.65 2.57 -2.53
N PHE A 80 2.41 2.22 -2.83
CA PHE A 80 1.43 1.81 -1.83
C PHE A 80 1.87 0.52 -1.12
N ALA A 81 2.21 -0.53 -1.87
CA ALA A 81 2.65 -1.81 -1.32
C ALA A 81 3.91 -1.66 -0.45
N ALA A 82 4.83 -0.77 -0.81
CA ALA A 82 6.02 -0.46 -0.01
C ALA A 82 5.66 0.15 1.36
N ILE A 83 4.62 0.99 1.45
CA ILE A 83 4.12 1.52 2.74
C ILE A 83 3.51 0.37 3.56
N GLU A 84 2.67 -0.44 2.94
CA GLU A 84 1.93 -1.49 3.64
C GLU A 84 2.84 -2.61 4.17
N LEU A 85 3.85 -3.02 3.39
CA LEU A 85 4.72 -4.15 3.72
C LEU A 85 5.95 -3.75 4.54
N CYS A 86 6.55 -2.59 4.26
CA CYS A 86 7.80 -2.16 4.90
C CYS A 86 7.58 -1.10 6.00
N GLY A 87 6.37 -0.58 6.12
CA GLY A 87 5.95 0.32 7.18
C GLY A 87 5.04 -0.40 8.17
N SER A 88 3.77 -0.03 8.12
CA SER A 88 2.68 -0.67 8.85
C SER A 88 1.44 -0.46 7.98
N PRO A 89 0.62 -1.50 7.78
CA PRO A 89 -0.44 -1.45 6.79
C PRO A 89 -1.55 -0.52 7.25
N LEU A 90 -1.73 0.57 6.51
CA LEU A 90 -2.64 1.65 6.84
C LEU A 90 -4.05 1.32 6.35
N ARG A 91 -5.03 2.09 6.83
CA ARG A 91 -6.31 2.14 6.10
C ARG A 91 -6.06 2.77 4.75
N VAL A 92 -6.62 2.20 3.69
CA VAL A 92 -6.43 2.69 2.31
C VAL A 92 -6.68 4.21 2.20
N THR A 93 -7.71 4.73 2.87
CA THR A 93 -8.00 6.17 2.89
C THR A 93 -6.84 6.98 3.47
N ASN A 94 -6.24 6.53 4.58
CA ASN A 94 -5.14 7.21 5.23
C ASN A 94 -3.88 7.18 4.35
N ALA A 95 -3.59 6.03 3.73
CA ALA A 95 -2.45 5.88 2.83
C ALA A 95 -2.55 6.81 1.61
N LEU A 96 -3.73 6.86 0.96
CA LEU A 96 -3.93 7.73 -0.20
C LEU A 96 -3.90 9.22 0.17
N GLN A 97 -4.29 9.58 1.39
CA GLN A 97 -4.30 10.96 1.88
C GLN A 97 -2.96 11.42 2.49
N LEU A 98 -1.89 10.62 2.38
CA LEU A 98 -0.58 11.04 2.85
C LEU A 98 -0.12 12.30 2.10
N ARG A 99 0.26 13.31 2.88
CA ARG A 99 0.78 14.61 2.46
C ARG A 99 2.25 14.65 2.83
N HIS A 100 3.10 14.91 1.84
CA HIS A 100 4.55 14.89 2.02
C HIS A 100 5.18 16.28 2.07
N ARG A 101 4.37 17.32 1.80
CA ARG A 101 4.73 18.74 1.79
C ARG A 101 3.62 19.56 2.47
N GLY A 102 3.93 20.81 2.76
CA GLY A 102 3.01 21.75 3.41
C GLY A 102 2.93 21.62 4.94
N PRO A 103 2.24 22.55 5.61
CA PRO A 103 2.16 22.62 7.08
C PRO A 103 1.44 21.43 7.71
N THR A 104 0.61 20.72 6.94
CA THR A 104 -0.15 19.54 7.37
C THR A 104 0.48 18.21 6.91
N SER A 105 1.77 18.24 6.56
CA SER A 105 2.52 17.05 6.11
C SER A 105 2.53 15.96 7.19
N ASN A 106 2.06 14.77 6.82
CA ASN A 106 2.00 13.58 7.65
C ASN A 106 2.87 12.43 7.10
N LEU A 107 3.60 12.67 6.01
CA LEU A 107 4.65 11.81 5.48
C LEU A 107 5.96 12.62 5.39
N VAL A 108 6.86 12.41 6.34
CA VAL A 108 8.16 13.09 6.33
C VAL A 108 9.14 12.30 5.47
N LEU A 109 9.70 12.98 4.47
CA LEU A 109 10.74 12.44 3.61
C LEU A 109 12.08 12.30 4.36
N PRO A 110 12.93 11.35 3.97
CA PRO A 110 14.32 11.31 4.44
C PRO A 110 15.04 12.65 4.16
N ARG A 111 15.67 13.24 5.19
CA ARG A 111 16.49 14.45 5.07
C ARG A 111 17.77 14.33 5.90
N GLY A 112 18.88 14.86 5.39
CA GLY A 112 20.18 14.84 6.07
C GLY A 112 20.62 13.43 6.43
N LYS A 113 20.89 13.18 7.73
CA LYS A 113 21.31 11.87 8.24
C LYS A 113 20.17 10.84 8.35
N ALA A 114 18.90 11.25 8.22
CA ALA A 114 17.77 10.32 8.29
C ALA A 114 17.64 9.54 6.98
N SER A 115 17.67 8.20 7.07
CA SER A 115 17.56 7.29 5.93
C SER A 115 16.17 6.68 5.73
N HIS A 116 15.15 7.12 6.48
CA HIS A 116 13.81 6.52 6.51
C HIS A 116 12.71 7.54 6.21
N PHE A 117 11.61 7.06 5.65
CA PHE A 117 10.36 7.82 5.62
C PHE A 117 9.66 7.66 6.97
N LEU A 118 8.95 8.71 7.40
CA LEU A 118 8.21 8.71 8.66
C LEU A 118 6.75 9.07 8.41
N VAL A 119 5.85 8.14 8.64
CA VAL A 119 4.40 8.39 8.62
C VAL A 119 3.97 8.81 10.04
N LYS A 120 3.32 9.96 10.12
CA LYS A 120 2.76 10.53 11.36
C LYS A 120 1.25 10.53 11.26
N LEU A 121 0.60 9.52 11.83
CA LEU A 121 -0.86 9.48 11.84
C LEU A 121 -1.40 10.17 13.08
N ASP A 122 -2.62 10.71 12.98
CA ASP A 122 -3.32 11.27 14.12
C ASP A 122 -3.99 10.15 14.95
N ALA A 123 -4.21 10.41 16.23
CA ALA A 123 -4.82 9.44 17.14
C ALA A 123 -6.22 8.98 16.68
N LYS A 124 -6.99 9.91 16.09
CA LYS A 124 -8.29 9.63 15.47
C LYS A 124 -8.15 8.63 14.31
N GLU A 125 -7.12 8.79 13.49
CA GLU A 125 -6.82 7.92 12.35
C GLU A 125 -6.37 6.53 12.80
N MET A 126 -5.74 6.41 13.97
CA MET A 126 -5.29 5.12 14.53
C MET A 126 -6.29 4.49 15.51
N LYS A 127 -7.44 5.13 15.77
CA LYS A 127 -8.39 4.73 16.83
C LYS A 127 -7.72 4.58 18.21
N VAL A 128 -6.65 5.32 18.46
CA VAL A 128 -5.93 5.30 19.74
C VAL A 128 -6.56 6.33 20.66
N LYS A 129 -6.98 5.92 21.86
CA LYS A 129 -7.61 6.80 22.85
C LYS A 129 -6.66 7.89 23.36
N ASP A 130 -5.37 7.56 23.50
CA ASP A 130 -4.33 8.47 23.98
C ASP A 130 -3.52 9.09 22.82
N ARG A 131 -3.70 10.40 22.63
CA ARG A 131 -2.99 11.16 21.59
C ARG A 131 -1.47 11.20 21.78
N LYS A 132 -0.97 11.01 23.00
CA LYS A 132 0.47 11.02 23.30
C LYS A 132 1.16 9.71 22.93
N LYS A 133 0.39 8.66 22.60
CA LYS A 133 0.90 7.30 22.32
C LYS A 133 0.73 6.86 20.87
N VAL A 134 0.49 7.79 19.93
CA VAL A 134 0.34 7.40 18.52
C VAL A 134 1.70 6.97 17.97
N PRO A 135 1.84 5.71 17.53
CA PRO A 135 3.11 5.22 17.03
C PRO A 135 3.46 5.93 15.72
N GLN A 136 4.71 6.37 15.60
CA GLN A 136 5.26 6.85 14.33
C GLN A 136 5.78 5.66 13.54
N ILE A 137 5.32 5.50 12.30
CA ILE A 137 5.69 4.37 11.46
C ILE A 137 6.92 4.77 10.64
N LYS A 138 8.03 4.08 10.88
CA LYS A 138 9.30 4.30 10.17
C LYS A 138 9.44 3.28 9.05
N ILE A 139 9.45 3.74 7.81
CA ILE A 139 9.76 2.91 6.64
C ILE A 139 11.25 3.04 6.39
N ARG A 140 12.02 2.09 6.92
CA ARG A 140 13.48 2.10 6.94
C ARG A 140 14.04 1.48 5.66
N LYS A 141 15.28 1.86 5.32
CA LYS A 141 16.08 1.05 4.38
C LYS A 141 16.33 -0.32 5.00
N ASN A 142 16.01 -1.36 4.25
CA ASN A 142 16.22 -2.75 4.61
C ASN A 142 16.32 -3.59 3.31
N ALA A 143 16.46 -4.91 3.45
CA ALA A 143 16.55 -5.84 2.32
C ALA A 143 15.28 -5.88 1.45
N LEU A 144 14.13 -5.42 1.95
CA LEU A 144 12.89 -5.30 1.17
C LEU A 144 12.82 -3.95 0.43
N GLU A 145 13.79 -3.06 0.60
CA GLU A 145 13.91 -1.79 -0.13
C GLU A 145 12.65 -0.91 -0.22
N GLY A 146 11.78 -0.97 0.79
CA GLY A 146 10.54 -0.17 0.81
C GLY A 146 10.81 1.33 0.70
N ALA A 147 11.81 1.83 1.45
CA ALA A 147 12.21 3.24 1.39
C ALA A 147 12.75 3.63 0.00
N GLN A 148 13.51 2.75 -0.65
CA GLN A 148 14.03 2.99 -1.99
C GLN A 148 12.90 3.02 -3.03
N THR A 149 11.92 2.13 -2.90
CA THR A 149 10.74 2.11 -3.78
C THR A 149 9.91 3.40 -3.64
N LEU A 150 9.77 3.95 -2.42
CA LEU A 150 9.09 5.23 -2.23
C LEU A 150 9.85 6.41 -2.83
N GLU A 151 11.17 6.41 -2.71
CA GLU A 151 12.01 7.44 -3.32
C GLU A 151 12.00 7.35 -4.85
N TRP A 152 12.03 6.14 -5.39
CA TRP A 152 11.83 5.88 -6.82
C TRP A 152 10.46 6.36 -7.29
N TYR A 153 9.37 6.02 -6.59
CA TYR A 153 8.03 6.51 -6.92
C TYR A 153 8.01 8.04 -6.95
N ARG A 154 8.57 8.70 -5.94
CA ARG A 154 8.60 10.16 -5.82
C ARG A 154 9.36 10.82 -6.97
N LYS A 155 10.46 10.22 -7.43
CA LYS A 155 11.35 10.78 -8.46
C LYS A 155 10.97 10.41 -9.89
N THR A 156 10.36 9.24 -10.08
CA THR A 156 10.15 8.66 -11.41
C THR A 156 8.67 8.66 -11.78
N ILE A 157 7.80 8.21 -10.88
CA ILE A 157 6.38 7.97 -11.19
C ILE A 157 5.52 9.18 -10.90
N ARG A 158 5.71 9.81 -9.73
CA ARG A 158 4.93 10.98 -9.31
C ARG A 158 5.04 12.14 -10.32
N PRO A 159 6.20 12.46 -10.91
CA PRO A 159 6.33 13.46 -11.98
C PRO A 159 5.54 13.15 -13.25
N LEU A 160 5.14 11.89 -13.46
CA LEU A 160 4.29 11.53 -14.59
C LEU A 160 2.87 12.05 -14.40
N PHE A 161 2.47 12.53 -13.23
CA PHE A 161 1.15 13.12 -12.98
C PHE A 161 1.18 14.64 -13.23
N PRO A 162 0.12 15.24 -13.82
CA PRO A 162 0.12 16.68 -14.13
C PRO A 162 0.32 17.62 -12.93
N TYR A 163 0.09 17.16 -11.69
CA TYR A 163 0.28 17.94 -10.45
C TYR A 163 1.39 17.36 -9.56
N GLY A 164 2.25 16.53 -10.13
CA GLY A 164 3.23 15.74 -9.39
C GLY A 164 4.66 16.24 -9.39
N ASN A 165 4.92 17.40 -10.01
CA ASN A 165 6.15 18.17 -9.80
C ASN A 165 5.90 19.66 -10.11
N GLU A 166 6.91 20.48 -9.82
CA GLU A 166 6.91 21.92 -10.08
C GLU A 166 7.08 22.25 -11.58
N GLU A 167 7.67 21.35 -12.39
CA GLU A 167 7.86 21.54 -13.85
C GLU A 167 6.53 21.62 -14.62
N TRP A 168 5.44 21.08 -14.05
CA TRP A 168 4.09 21.15 -14.61
C TRP A 168 3.25 22.34 -14.09
N CYS A 169 3.82 23.17 -13.21
CA CYS A 169 3.16 24.35 -12.65
C CYS A 169 3.63 25.64 -13.37
N PRO A 170 2.75 26.62 -13.62
CA PRO A 170 3.01 27.75 -14.49
C PRO A 170 4.18 28.60 -13.96
N VAL A 171 5.08 28.93 -14.88
CA VAL A 171 6.11 29.96 -14.71
C VAL A 171 5.67 31.19 -15.51
N GLU A 172 5.83 32.39 -14.95
CA GLU A 172 5.34 33.66 -15.51
C GLU A 172 5.94 34.06 -16.87
N ASN A 173 6.94 33.32 -17.38
CA ASN A 173 7.49 33.51 -18.72
C ASN A 173 7.78 32.16 -19.39
N PRO A 174 6.97 31.75 -20.40
CA PRO A 174 7.18 30.48 -21.08
C PRO A 174 8.42 30.57 -21.98
N GLN A 175 9.55 30.06 -21.50
CA GLN A 175 10.58 29.55 -22.40
C GLN A 175 9.96 28.38 -23.19
N PRO A 176 10.22 28.24 -24.50
CA PRO A 176 9.82 27.04 -25.22
C PRO A 176 10.43 25.84 -24.50
N LEU A 177 9.56 24.95 -24.00
CA LEU A 177 9.96 23.68 -23.40
C LEU A 177 10.49 22.75 -24.50
N ALA A 178 11.73 23.02 -24.94
CA ALA A 178 12.49 22.05 -25.67
C ALA A 178 12.79 20.88 -24.71
N ASN A 179 12.20 19.71 -24.99
CA ASN A 179 12.61 18.39 -24.50
C ASN A 179 12.04 17.85 -23.17
N VAL A 180 10.80 18.17 -22.78
CA VAL A 180 10.11 17.35 -21.76
C VAL A 180 9.31 16.23 -22.46
N ARG A 181 9.77 14.99 -22.28
CA ARG A 181 9.42 13.74 -23.02
C ARG A 181 7.96 13.25 -22.93
N PHE A 182 7.02 14.00 -22.38
CA PHE A 182 5.62 13.56 -22.25
C PHE A 182 4.65 14.69 -22.57
N GLY A 183 3.92 14.56 -23.68
CA GLY A 183 3.09 15.63 -24.24
C GLY A 183 1.78 15.89 -23.48
N ARG A 184 1.48 17.18 -23.23
CA ARG A 184 0.28 17.92 -23.68
C ARG A 184 0.23 19.33 -23.09
N VAL A 185 -0.30 20.23 -23.94
CA VAL A 185 -0.70 21.65 -23.83
C VAL A 185 -0.62 22.34 -22.47
N GLN A 186 0.06 23.50 -22.49
CA GLN A 186 0.22 24.47 -21.41
C GLN A 186 -1.14 25.11 -21.03
N ASP A 187 -1.61 24.80 -19.83
CA ASP A 187 -2.84 25.33 -19.25
C ASP A 187 -2.49 26.44 -18.26
N ARG A 188 -2.83 27.69 -18.60
CA ARG A 188 -2.46 28.91 -17.87
C ARG A 188 -3.19 29.08 -16.52
N SER A 189 -4.07 28.15 -16.11
CA SER A 189 -4.86 28.27 -14.89
C SER A 189 -4.44 27.36 -13.73
N ARG A 190 -3.33 26.61 -13.83
CA ARG A 190 -3.00 25.54 -12.85
C ARG A 190 -2.15 26.05 -11.69
N SER A 191 -2.73 26.23 -10.51
CA SER A 191 -2.00 26.68 -9.31
C SER A 191 -1.48 25.50 -8.47
N ALA A 192 -0.15 25.44 -8.34
CA ALA A 192 0.67 24.67 -7.39
C ALA A 192 0.69 23.12 -7.48
N GLU A 193 1.87 22.56 -7.25
CA GLU A 193 2.12 21.12 -7.10
C GLU A 193 1.26 20.54 -5.97
N SER A 194 0.74 19.33 -6.17
CA SER A 194 -0.03 18.63 -5.14
C SER A 194 0.81 18.43 -3.87
N ILE A 195 0.20 18.62 -2.71
CA ILE A 195 0.81 18.25 -1.42
C ILE A 195 0.77 16.73 -1.17
N TYR A 196 -0.13 16.02 -1.86
CA TYR A 196 -0.35 14.59 -1.68
C TYR A 196 0.77 13.75 -2.32
N PHE A 197 1.08 12.63 -1.67
CA PHE A 197 2.07 11.68 -2.15
C PHE A 197 1.51 10.86 -3.31
N PHE A 198 0.29 10.32 -3.16
CA PHE A 198 -0.47 9.67 -4.23
C PHE A 198 -1.49 10.64 -4.82
N ILE A 199 -1.33 10.99 -6.10
CA ILE A 199 -2.06 12.10 -6.73
C ILE A 199 -3.11 11.56 -7.69
N ALA A 200 -4.23 12.27 -7.81
CA ALA A 200 -5.21 12.00 -8.84
C ALA A 200 -4.63 12.30 -10.26
N PRO A 201 -4.96 11.53 -11.30
CA PRO A 201 -4.42 11.76 -12.64
C PRO A 201 -4.88 13.08 -13.29
N GLN A 202 -5.98 13.68 -12.82
CA GLN A 202 -6.59 14.88 -13.41
C GLN A 202 -6.69 16.07 -12.44
N SER A 203 -6.18 15.99 -11.21
CA SER A 203 -6.24 17.11 -10.26
C SER A 203 -5.11 17.08 -9.24
N GLY A 204 -4.88 18.18 -8.54
CA GLY A 204 -3.97 18.25 -7.40
C GLY A 204 -4.47 17.53 -6.14
N ALA A 205 -5.63 16.89 -6.18
CA ALA A 205 -6.17 16.09 -5.07
C ALA A 205 -5.44 14.75 -4.93
N HIS A 206 -5.68 14.07 -3.81
CA HIS A 206 -5.20 12.71 -3.63
C HIS A 206 -5.89 11.73 -4.59
N LEU A 207 -5.24 10.60 -4.86
CA LEU A 207 -5.83 9.52 -5.63
C LEU A 207 -7.15 9.05 -5.00
N SER A 208 -8.18 8.84 -5.82
CA SER A 208 -9.48 8.40 -5.32
C SER A 208 -9.44 6.92 -4.93
N LYS A 209 -10.20 6.56 -3.88
CA LYS A 209 -10.28 5.17 -3.40
C LYS A 209 -10.81 4.21 -4.49
N SER A 210 -11.79 4.65 -5.29
CA SER A 210 -12.36 3.84 -6.36
C SER A 210 -11.33 3.53 -7.44
N LEU A 211 -10.60 4.56 -7.92
CA LEU A 211 -9.57 4.38 -8.93
C LEU A 211 -8.41 3.54 -8.40
N PHE A 212 -8.03 3.73 -7.14
CA PHE A 212 -7.00 2.90 -6.52
C PHE A 212 -7.40 1.42 -6.44
N TYR A 213 -8.67 1.10 -6.14
CA TYR A 213 -9.10 -0.29 -6.14
C TYR A 213 -9.09 -0.94 -7.52
N GLU A 214 -9.47 -0.18 -8.56
CA GLU A 214 -9.30 -0.62 -9.95
C GLU A 214 -7.83 -0.93 -10.24
N TRP A 215 -6.94 0.00 -9.91
CA TRP A 215 -5.50 -0.11 -10.14
C TRP A 215 -4.86 -1.27 -9.39
N ILE A 216 -5.16 -1.45 -8.10
CA ILE A 216 -4.58 -2.55 -7.33
C ILE A 216 -5.14 -3.91 -7.78
N SER A 217 -6.41 -3.98 -8.18
CA SER A 217 -6.99 -5.21 -8.74
C SER A 217 -6.30 -5.59 -10.04
N GLU A 218 -6.09 -4.63 -10.94
CA GLU A 218 -5.41 -4.85 -12.22
C GLU A 218 -3.92 -5.20 -12.02
N ALA A 219 -3.20 -4.40 -11.23
CA ALA A 219 -1.77 -4.62 -10.98
C ALA A 219 -1.51 -5.96 -10.27
N SER A 220 -2.33 -6.31 -9.28
CA SER A 220 -2.16 -7.55 -8.54
C SER A 220 -2.53 -8.79 -9.35
N ALA A 221 -3.52 -8.70 -10.23
CA ALA A 221 -3.81 -9.75 -11.20
C ALA A 221 -2.66 -9.94 -12.19
N ALA A 222 -2.01 -8.85 -12.63
CA ALA A 222 -0.86 -8.90 -13.55
C ALA A 222 0.38 -9.61 -12.96
N ILE A 223 0.48 -9.74 -11.63
CA ILE A 223 1.52 -10.54 -10.98
C ILE A 223 1.00 -11.93 -10.55
N GLY A 224 -0.22 -12.32 -10.91
CA GLY A 224 -0.79 -13.62 -10.54
C GLY A 224 -1.17 -13.72 -9.05
N MET A 225 -1.45 -12.59 -8.41
CA MET A 225 -1.93 -12.52 -7.02
C MET A 225 -3.11 -11.55 -6.89
N PRO A 226 -4.28 -11.82 -7.52
CA PRO A 226 -5.42 -10.93 -7.45
C PRO A 226 -5.81 -10.62 -6.00
N MET A 227 -5.80 -9.33 -5.62
CA MET A 227 -6.05 -8.91 -4.26
C MET A 227 -6.61 -7.48 -4.17
N THR A 228 -7.19 -7.17 -3.01
CA THR A 228 -7.58 -5.81 -2.63
C THR A 228 -6.59 -5.21 -1.63
N ALA A 229 -6.71 -3.91 -1.37
CA ALA A 229 -5.93 -3.25 -0.32
C ALA A 229 -6.12 -3.89 1.07
N HIS A 230 -7.29 -4.47 1.36
CA HIS A 230 -7.55 -5.13 2.65
C HIS A 230 -6.69 -6.39 2.84
N ASN A 231 -6.35 -7.09 1.75
CA ASN A 231 -5.59 -8.33 1.79
C ASN A 231 -4.15 -8.13 2.27
N PHE A 232 -3.57 -6.92 2.21
CA PHE A 232 -2.28 -6.62 2.86
C PHE A 232 -2.33 -6.90 4.37
N ARG A 233 -3.38 -6.39 5.03
CA ARG A 233 -3.57 -6.57 6.48
C ARG A 233 -3.81 -8.03 6.84
N HIS A 234 -4.61 -8.75 6.05
CA HIS A 234 -4.88 -10.18 6.28
C HIS A 234 -3.65 -11.05 6.06
N GLY A 235 -2.92 -10.83 4.96
CA GLY A 235 -1.72 -11.59 4.63
C GLY A 235 -0.62 -11.42 5.67
N LEU A 236 -0.32 -10.16 6.06
CA LEU A 236 0.67 -9.88 7.10
C LEU A 236 0.28 -10.48 8.46
N ALA A 237 -0.99 -10.37 8.86
CA ALA A 237 -1.47 -10.97 10.11
C ALA A 237 -1.28 -12.49 10.11
N SER A 238 -1.72 -13.16 9.05
CA SER A 238 -1.69 -14.62 8.92
C SER A 238 -0.25 -15.14 8.89
N ILE A 239 0.65 -14.50 8.13
CA ILE A 239 2.08 -14.87 8.08
C ILE A 239 2.75 -14.71 9.45
N LEU A 240 2.49 -13.60 10.15
CA LEU A 240 3.15 -13.31 11.43
C LEU A 240 2.64 -14.20 12.56
N LEU A 241 1.35 -14.56 12.55
CA LEU A 241 0.78 -15.48 13.55
C LEU A 241 1.12 -16.94 13.26
N LYS A 242 1.31 -17.35 11.99
CA LYS A 242 1.88 -18.68 11.67
C LYS A 242 3.23 -18.88 12.36
N ARG A 243 4.05 -17.82 12.45
CA ARG A 243 5.39 -17.93 13.07
C ARG A 243 5.33 -18.15 14.58
N SER A 244 4.33 -17.58 15.25
CA SER A 244 4.07 -17.80 16.67
C SER A 244 2.81 -17.03 17.07
N LEU A 245 1.87 -17.72 17.71
CA LEU A 245 0.66 -17.12 18.28
C LEU A 245 0.97 -16.10 19.39
N ALA A 246 2.13 -16.22 20.05
CA ALA A 246 2.60 -15.24 21.04
C ALA A 246 2.86 -13.84 20.43
N ASN A 247 2.88 -13.71 19.09
CA ASN A 247 3.00 -12.42 18.43
C ASN A 247 1.70 -11.63 18.35
N LEU A 248 0.55 -12.14 18.80
CA LEU A 248 -0.76 -11.49 18.65
C LEU A 248 -0.79 -10.03 19.11
N GLU A 249 -0.24 -9.73 20.29
CA GLU A 249 -0.09 -8.37 20.81
C GLU A 249 0.73 -7.46 19.88
N LYS A 250 1.83 -7.98 19.34
CA LYS A 250 2.72 -7.24 18.43
C LYS A 250 2.03 -6.99 17.09
N VAL A 251 1.33 -8.00 16.54
CA VAL A 251 0.57 -7.90 15.29
C VAL A 251 -0.59 -6.91 15.45
N ALA A 252 -1.32 -6.95 16.57
CA ALA A 252 -2.38 -5.99 16.85
C ALA A 252 -1.88 -4.55 16.85
N LYS A 253 -0.77 -4.27 17.55
CA LYS A 253 -0.12 -2.96 17.53
C LYS A 253 0.35 -2.57 16.14
N PHE A 254 0.95 -3.51 15.41
CA PHE A 254 1.44 -3.31 14.04
C PHE A 254 0.31 -2.97 13.05
N LEU A 255 -0.87 -3.56 13.20
CA LEU A 255 -2.04 -3.27 12.38
C LEU A 255 -2.86 -2.07 12.87
N GLY A 256 -2.57 -1.53 14.07
CA GLY A 256 -3.40 -0.50 14.70
C GLY A 256 -4.79 -1.00 15.07
N ASN A 257 -4.89 -2.20 15.62
CA ASN A 257 -6.12 -2.86 16.08
C ASN A 257 -5.93 -3.49 17.47
N THR A 258 -6.98 -4.09 18.03
CA THR A 258 -6.90 -4.89 19.26
C THR A 258 -6.59 -6.35 18.94
N PRO A 259 -5.98 -7.11 19.88
CA PRO A 259 -5.77 -8.55 19.74
C PRO A 259 -7.04 -9.31 19.34
N ALA A 260 -8.16 -9.02 20.00
CA ALA A 260 -9.46 -9.64 19.71
C ALA A 260 -9.91 -9.42 18.26
N VAL A 261 -9.73 -8.20 17.73
CA VAL A 261 -10.09 -7.89 16.33
C VAL A 261 -9.16 -8.59 15.35
N VAL A 262 -7.86 -8.70 15.67
CA VAL A 262 -6.90 -9.41 14.79
C VAL A 262 -7.22 -10.90 14.69
N GLN A 263 -7.48 -11.54 15.84
CA GLN A 263 -7.78 -12.96 15.91
C GLN A 263 -9.07 -13.31 15.16
N ARG A 264 -10.12 -12.50 15.30
CA ARG A 264 -11.42 -12.76 14.66
C ARG A 264 -11.42 -12.44 13.16
N ASN A 265 -10.86 -11.29 12.80
CA ASN A 265 -11.15 -10.70 11.49
C ASN A 265 -9.95 -10.74 10.53
N TYR A 266 -8.71 -10.83 11.02
CA TYR A 266 -7.53 -10.58 10.17
C TYR A 266 -6.64 -11.78 9.91
N ALA A 267 -6.49 -12.70 10.85
CA ALA A 267 -5.56 -13.81 10.68
C ALA A 267 -6.28 -15.11 10.34
N TRP A 268 -5.76 -15.81 9.33
CA TRP A 268 -6.07 -17.22 9.15
C TRP A 268 -4.99 -18.03 9.88
N ILE A 269 -5.44 -18.94 10.74
CA ILE A 269 -4.59 -19.86 11.50
C ILE A 269 -4.91 -21.27 11.00
N ASN A 270 -3.89 -22.01 10.59
CA ASN A 270 -4.05 -23.42 10.26
C ASN A 270 -4.13 -24.22 11.56
N VAL A 271 -5.35 -24.49 12.03
CA VAL A 271 -5.61 -25.15 13.31
C VAL A 271 -5.04 -26.57 13.35
N GLU A 272 -5.14 -27.30 12.24
CA GLU A 272 -4.61 -28.66 12.13
C GLU A 272 -3.09 -28.66 12.31
N ALA A 273 -2.38 -27.79 11.60
CA ALA A 273 -0.92 -27.66 11.75
C ALA A 273 -0.49 -27.24 13.16
N VAL A 274 -1.29 -26.43 13.86
CA VAL A 274 -1.01 -26.05 15.26
C VAL A 274 -1.19 -27.25 16.20
N ILE A 275 -2.21 -28.08 15.97
CA ILE A 275 -2.44 -29.30 16.75
C ILE A 275 -1.28 -30.27 16.52
N GLU A 276 -0.88 -30.49 15.27
CA GLU A 276 0.26 -31.35 14.91
C GLU A 276 1.57 -30.87 15.55
N GLU A 277 1.88 -29.56 15.46
CA GLU A 277 3.06 -28.96 16.11
C GLU A 277 3.03 -29.16 17.64
N THR A 278 1.87 -28.98 18.27
CA THR A 278 1.72 -29.20 19.72
C THR A 278 1.90 -30.68 20.09
N GLN A 279 1.43 -31.59 19.25
CA GLN A 279 1.62 -33.03 19.45
C GLN A 279 3.09 -33.39 19.36
N ASP A 280 3.82 -32.86 18.38
CA ASP A 280 5.26 -33.05 18.24
C ASP A 280 6.03 -32.51 19.46
N GLU A 281 5.69 -31.31 19.94
CA GLU A 281 6.29 -30.72 21.16
C GLU A 281 6.07 -31.61 22.41
N ILE A 282 4.88 -32.18 22.59
CA ILE A 282 4.58 -33.10 23.70
C ILE A 282 5.42 -34.39 23.57
N MET A 283 5.58 -34.90 22.35
CA MET A 283 6.38 -36.10 22.10
C MET A 283 7.86 -35.84 22.38
N ASP A 284 8.39 -34.67 21.99
CA ASP A 284 9.76 -34.25 22.26
C ASP A 284 10.02 -34.11 23.77
N GLU A 285 9.10 -33.51 24.55
CA GLU A 285 9.22 -33.42 26.01
C GLU A 285 9.12 -34.79 26.71
N ALA A 286 8.40 -35.75 26.12
CA ALA A 286 8.27 -37.09 26.67
C ALA A 286 9.47 -38.00 26.35
N LEU A 287 10.22 -37.69 25.28
CA LEU A 287 11.29 -38.55 24.73
C LEU A 287 12.70 -37.92 24.77
N GLY A 288 12.81 -36.62 25.06
CA GLY A 288 14.06 -35.88 25.27
C GLY A 288 14.54 -35.90 26.71
#